data_AF-A0A7Z9GCC6-F1
#
_entry.id   AF-A0A7Z9GCC6-F1
#
_cell.length_a   1.000
_cell.length_b   1.000
_cell.length_c   1.000
_cell.angle_alpha   90.00
_cell.angle_beta   90.00
_cell.angle_gamma   90.00
#
_symmetry.space_group_name_H-M   'P 1'
#
loop_
_entity.id
_entity.type
_entity.pdbx_description
1 polymer ?
#
loop_
_entity_poly.entity_id
_entity_poly.type
_entity_poly.pdbx_seq_one_letter_code
_entity_poly.pdbx_strand_id
1 'polypeptide(L)'
;YPPRGDSKEGWDNIDITGWLGYPMQIKVNFLCRDSILAAPLVLDLALFMDLAQRSGMYGIQEWLSFYFKAPMAAEGLYPEHDLFIQLTKLKNTLRYLMGEDLITHLGLEYYEAEE
;
A
#
# COMPACT_ATOMS: atom_id res chain seq x y z
N TYR A 1 -10.47 25.48 -0.03
CA TYR A 1 -11.35 26.52 -0.61
C TYR A 1 -12.74 26.30 -0.04
N PRO A 2 -13.29 27.24 0.75
CA PRO A 2 -14.49 27.03 1.57
C PRO A 2 -15.74 26.46 0.85
N PRO A 3 -16.01 26.69 -0.44
CA PRO A 3 -17.21 26.13 -1.08
C PRO A 3 -17.12 24.67 -1.53
N ARG A 4 -16.01 23.94 -1.31
CA ARG A 4 -15.85 22.56 -1.85
C ARG A 4 -16.16 21.42 -0.88
N GLY A 5 -16.31 21.68 0.42
CA GLY A 5 -16.67 20.65 1.39
C GLY A 5 -15.77 19.41 1.32
N ASP A 6 -16.39 18.24 1.17
CA ASP A 6 -15.73 16.93 1.00
C ASP A 6 -15.00 16.76 -0.35
N SER A 7 -15.30 17.60 -1.34
CA SER A 7 -14.61 17.55 -2.62
C SER A 7 -13.18 18.09 -2.49
N LYS A 8 -12.22 17.24 -2.82
CA LYS A 8 -10.81 17.59 -2.89
C LYS A 8 -10.30 17.55 -4.32
N GLU A 9 -9.30 18.37 -4.55
CA GLU A 9 -8.56 18.43 -5.79
C GLU A 9 -7.07 18.40 -5.45
N GLY A 10 -6.36 17.39 -5.96
CA GLY A 10 -4.91 17.25 -5.88
C GLY A 10 -4.29 17.54 -7.24
N TRP A 11 -3.24 18.35 -7.26
CA TRP A 11 -2.51 18.68 -8.47
C TRP A 11 -1.05 18.29 -8.29
N ASP A 12 -0.58 17.36 -9.11
CA ASP A 12 0.80 16.89 -9.12
C ASP A 12 1.45 17.22 -10.46
N ASN A 13 2.65 17.80 -10.42
CA ASN A 13 3.52 17.97 -11.58
C ASN A 13 4.83 17.22 -11.32
N ILE A 14 5.06 16.18 -12.10
CA ILE A 14 6.22 15.30 -11.98
C ILE A 14 7.11 15.58 -13.19
N ASP A 15 8.22 16.26 -12.95
CA ASP A 15 9.24 16.50 -13.97
C ASP A 15 10.14 15.27 -14.09
N ILE A 16 10.29 14.74 -15.30
CA ILE A 16 11.13 13.57 -15.59
C ILE A 16 12.13 13.87 -16.69
N THR A 17 13.25 13.17 -16.69
CA THR A 17 14.28 13.28 -17.73
C THR A 17 14.35 11.98 -18.51
N GLY A 18 14.18 12.08 -19.82
CA GLY A 18 14.23 10.94 -20.74
C GLY A 18 15.63 10.64 -21.24
N TRP A 19 15.67 9.75 -22.22
CA TRP A 19 16.87 9.45 -23.00
C TRP A 19 17.49 10.76 -23.56
N LEU A 20 18.82 10.83 -23.66
CA LEU A 20 19.58 12.02 -24.11
C LEU A 20 19.31 13.31 -23.32
N GLY A 21 18.76 13.21 -22.11
CA GLY A 21 18.51 14.37 -21.26
C GLY A 21 17.31 15.22 -21.67
N TYR A 22 16.41 14.70 -22.53
CA TYR A 22 15.21 15.43 -22.92
C TYR A 22 14.26 15.59 -21.71
N PRO A 23 13.91 16.82 -21.32
CA PRO A 23 12.97 17.05 -20.23
C PRO A 23 11.54 16.72 -20.66
N MET A 24 10.78 16.08 -19.78
CA MET A 24 9.37 15.74 -19.95
C MET A 24 8.61 15.98 -18.65
N GLN A 25 7.27 16.01 -18.71
CA GLN A 25 6.43 16.23 -17.53
C GLN A 25 5.23 15.28 -17.53
N ILE A 26 4.87 14.78 -16.36
CA ILE A 26 3.58 14.13 -16.09
C ILE A 26 2.80 15.06 -15.18
N LYS A 27 1.59 15.46 -15.61
CA LYS A 27 0.68 16.28 -14.81
C LYS A 27 -0.54 15.45 -14.45
N VAL A 28 -0.85 15.37 -13.17
CA VAL A 28 -2.02 14.65 -12.65
C VAL A 28 -2.92 15.65 -11.95
N ASN A 29 -4.20 15.68 -12.33
CA ASN A 29 -5.24 16.34 -11.55
C ASN A 29 -6.19 15.27 -11.02
N PHE A 30 -6.26 15.16 -9.69
CA PHE A 30 -7.08 14.19 -9.00
C PHE A 30 -8.23 14.89 -8.28
N LEU A 31 -9.42 14.80 -8.87
CA LEU A 31 -10.66 15.22 -8.22
C LEU A 31 -11.26 14.05 -7.47
N CYS A 32 -11.44 14.18 -6.17
CA CYS A 32 -11.96 13.11 -5.34
C CYS A 32 -12.86 13.63 -4.22
N ARG A 33 -13.39 12.68 -3.45
CA ARG A 33 -14.12 12.90 -2.21
C ARG A 33 -13.33 12.25 -1.09
N ASP A 34 -12.84 13.03 -0.14
CA ASP A 34 -11.94 12.50 0.90
C ASP A 34 -12.63 11.44 1.75
N SER A 35 -13.92 11.64 2.07
CA SER A 35 -14.66 10.73 2.94
C SER A 35 -14.90 9.36 2.31
N ILE A 36 -15.24 9.29 1.01
CA ILE A 36 -15.48 8.01 0.34
C ILE A 36 -14.18 7.22 0.10
N LEU A 37 -13.04 7.91 0.02
CA LEU A 37 -11.73 7.27 0.00
C LEU A 37 -11.32 6.78 1.39
N ALA A 38 -11.58 7.56 2.45
CA ALA A 38 -11.16 7.23 3.80
C ALA A 38 -12.01 6.12 4.46
N ALA A 39 -13.33 6.14 4.27
CA ALA A 39 -14.25 5.19 4.91
C ALA A 39 -13.88 3.70 4.70
N PRO A 40 -13.60 3.21 3.48
CA PRO A 40 -13.20 1.82 3.28
C PRO A 40 -11.83 1.51 3.92
N LEU A 41 -10.88 2.46 3.92
CA LEU A 41 -9.58 2.24 4.56
C LEU A 41 -9.72 2.03 6.08
N VAL A 42 -10.60 2.81 6.72
CA VAL A 42 -10.88 2.66 8.16
C VAL A 42 -11.59 1.34 8.45
N LEU A 43 -12.51 0.92 7.59
CA LEU A 43 -13.19 -0.38 7.72
C LEU A 43 -12.19 -1.54 7.62
N ASP A 44 -11.32 -1.53 6.60
CA ASP A 44 -10.29 -2.55 6.42
C ASP A 44 -9.34 -2.60 7.62
N LEU A 45 -8.89 -1.45 8.12
CA LEU A 45 -8.05 -1.39 9.31
C LEU A 45 -8.73 -1.99 10.55
N ALA A 46 -10.01 -1.70 10.77
CA ALA A 46 -10.76 -2.28 11.89
C ALA A 46 -10.84 -3.81 11.79
N LEU A 47 -11.12 -4.33 10.60
CA LEU A 47 -11.20 -5.77 10.34
C LEU A 47 -9.83 -6.45 10.52
N PHE A 48 -8.77 -5.86 9.97
CA PHE A 48 -7.44 -6.45 10.06
C PHE A 48 -6.81 -6.32 11.46
N MET A 49 -7.14 -5.30 12.23
CA MET A 49 -6.74 -5.21 13.63
C MET A 49 -7.42 -6.27 14.50
N ASP A 50 -8.72 -6.54 14.28
CA ASP A 50 -9.42 -7.66 14.93
C ASP A 50 -8.81 -9.01 14.53
N LEU A 51 -8.47 -9.20 13.25
CA LEU A 51 -7.76 -10.39 12.79
C LEU A 51 -6.39 -10.54 13.48
N ALA A 52 -5.59 -9.47 13.52
CA ALA A 52 -4.28 -9.46 14.18
C ALA A 52 -4.38 -9.92 15.64
N GLN A 53 -5.37 -9.37 16.36
CA GLN A 53 -5.63 -9.74 17.75
C GLN A 53 -5.97 -11.23 17.89
N ARG A 54 -6.87 -11.75 17.05
CA ARG A 54 -7.26 -13.18 17.06
C ARG A 54 -6.12 -14.12 16.67
N SER A 55 -5.22 -13.65 15.81
CA SER A 55 -4.01 -14.33 15.40
C SER A 55 -2.84 -14.19 16.40
N GLY A 56 -3.05 -13.52 17.53
CA GLY A 56 -2.03 -13.34 18.56
C GLY A 56 -0.87 -12.42 18.14
N MET A 57 -1.08 -11.56 17.14
CA MET A 57 -0.11 -10.58 16.69
C MET A 57 -0.23 -9.30 17.53
N TYR A 58 0.91 -8.83 18.06
CA TYR A 58 0.96 -7.64 18.93
C TYR A 58 2.14 -6.74 18.54
N GLY A 59 2.12 -5.50 19.05
CA GLY A 59 3.14 -4.50 18.74
C GLY A 59 2.93 -3.87 17.35
N ILE A 60 4.02 -3.39 16.75
CA ILE A 60 3.99 -2.70 15.45
C ILE A 60 3.51 -3.67 14.36
N GLN A 61 2.35 -3.38 13.78
CA GLN A 61 1.77 -4.15 12.68
C GLN A 61 2.26 -3.62 11.32
N GLU A 62 3.52 -3.88 10.97
CA GLU A 62 4.13 -3.33 9.74
C GLU A 62 3.39 -3.75 8.45
N TRP A 63 2.71 -4.89 8.46
CA TRP A 63 1.90 -5.39 7.33
C TRP A 63 0.67 -4.53 7.03
N LEU A 64 0.26 -3.65 7.95
CA LEU A 64 -0.81 -2.67 7.74
C LEU A 64 -0.31 -1.33 7.17
N SER A 65 1.00 -1.22 6.88
CA SER A 65 1.62 0.00 6.33
C SER A 65 0.96 0.53 5.06
N PHE A 66 0.35 -0.35 4.25
CA PHE A 66 -0.43 -0.01 3.05
C PHE A 66 -1.51 1.06 3.28
N TYR A 67 -2.08 1.11 4.49
CA TYR A 67 -3.17 2.02 4.84
C TYR A 67 -2.70 3.35 5.44
N PHE A 68 -1.40 3.54 5.67
CA PHE A 68 -0.87 4.70 6.37
C PHE A 68 0.12 5.50 5.52
N LYS A 69 -0.05 6.83 5.52
CA LYS A 69 0.90 7.75 4.88
C LYS A 69 2.29 7.71 5.53
N ALA A 70 2.34 7.54 6.85
CA ALA A 70 3.56 7.49 7.65
C ALA A 70 3.53 6.22 8.51
N PRO A 71 3.88 5.06 7.94
CA PRO A 71 3.84 3.79 8.66
C PRO A 71 4.90 3.78 9.77
N MET A 72 4.56 3.12 10.88
CA MET A 72 5.50 2.84 11.95
C MET A 72 6.39 1.66 11.56
N ALA A 73 7.66 1.70 11.96
CA ALA A 73 8.62 0.62 11.81
C ALA A 73 9.40 0.46 13.11
N ALA A 74 9.96 -0.73 13.34
CA ALA A 74 10.82 -0.95 14.50
C ALA A 74 12.08 -0.06 14.47
N GLU A 75 12.70 0.17 15.64
CA GLU A 75 13.92 0.96 15.75
C GLU A 75 15.03 0.40 14.85
N GLY A 76 15.67 1.27 14.08
CA GLY A 76 16.71 0.90 13.12
C GLY A 76 16.20 0.42 11.76
N LEU A 77 14.89 0.25 11.56
CA LEU A 77 14.29 -0.08 10.26
C LEU A 77 13.82 1.16 9.49
N TYR A 78 13.89 1.08 8.17
CA TYR A 78 13.33 2.09 7.27
C TYR A 78 11.83 1.83 7.06
N PRO A 79 10.95 2.82 7.27
CA PRO A 79 9.53 2.68 6.94
C PRO A 79 9.35 2.60 5.42
N GLU A 80 8.83 1.47 4.96
CA GLU A 80 8.53 1.28 3.53
C GLU A 80 7.43 2.23 3.08
N HIS A 81 7.58 2.88 1.93
CA HIS A 81 6.60 3.81 1.34
C HIS A 81 6.19 3.42 -0.10
N ASP A 82 6.81 2.39 -0.68
CA ASP A 82 6.36 1.79 -1.93
C ASP A 82 5.07 1.00 -1.70
N LEU A 83 3.98 1.50 -2.27
CA LEU A 83 2.64 0.95 -2.11
C LEU A 83 2.53 -0.51 -2.59
N PHE A 84 3.30 -0.91 -3.61
CA PHE A 84 3.28 -2.28 -4.12
C PHE A 84 4.01 -3.23 -3.17
N ILE A 85 5.15 -2.80 -2.62
CA ILE A 85 5.87 -3.58 -1.60
C ILE A 85 4.99 -3.74 -0.35
N GLN A 86 4.36 -2.66 0.12
CA GLN A 86 3.42 -2.69 1.24
C GLN A 86 2.24 -3.64 0.97
N LEU A 87 1.69 -3.65 -0.26
CA LEU A 87 0.62 -4.57 -0.64
C LEU A 87 1.10 -6.03 -0.65
N THR A 88 2.32 -6.29 -1.12
CA THR A 88 2.92 -7.63 -1.06
C THR A 88 3.14 -8.06 0.39
N LYS A 89 3.59 -7.17 1.28
CA LYS A 89 3.69 -7.43 2.73
C LYS A 89 2.33 -7.82 3.32
N LEU A 90 1.27 -7.04 3.05
CA LEU A 90 -0.09 -7.34 3.47
C LEU A 90 -0.52 -8.75 3.03
N LYS A 91 -0.38 -9.07 1.74
CA LYS A 91 -0.77 -10.37 1.17
C LYS A 91 0.03 -11.52 1.76
N ASN A 92 1.35 -11.37 1.89
CA ASN A 92 2.22 -12.40 2.44
C ASN A 92 1.95 -12.67 3.92
N THR A 93 1.58 -11.66 4.71
CA THR A 93 1.12 -11.88 6.08
C THR A 93 -0.18 -12.68 6.12
N LEU A 94 -1.16 -12.38 5.26
CA LEU A 94 -2.40 -13.15 5.19
C LEU A 94 -2.16 -14.60 4.76
N ARG A 95 -1.31 -14.83 3.77
CA ARG A 95 -0.90 -16.18 3.32
C ARG A 95 -0.20 -16.95 4.43
N TYR A 96 0.73 -16.31 5.12
CA TYR A 96 1.39 -16.88 6.29
C TYR A 96 0.38 -17.31 7.38
N LEU A 97 -0.60 -16.45 7.69
CA LEU A 97 -1.67 -16.78 8.65
C LEU A 97 -2.56 -17.95 8.20
N MET A 98 -2.70 -18.15 6.89
CA MET A 98 -3.42 -19.29 6.30
C MET A 98 -2.55 -20.56 6.15
N GLY A 99 -1.24 -20.48 6.42
CA GLY A 99 -0.30 -21.57 6.17
C GLY A 99 0.01 -21.81 4.68
N GLU A 100 -0.20 -20.80 3.83
CA GLU A 100 0.14 -20.84 2.41
C GLU A 100 1.57 -20.32 2.15
N ASP A 101 2.17 -20.77 1.05
CA ASP A 101 3.47 -20.28 0.57
C ASP A 101 3.42 -18.79 0.25
N LEU A 102 4.53 -18.09 0.47
CA LEU A 102 4.62 -16.65 0.22
C LEU A 102 4.65 -16.34 -1.29
N ILE A 103 4.09 -15.20 -1.68
CA ILE A 103 4.19 -14.70 -3.05
C ILE A 103 5.64 -14.34 -3.32
N THR A 104 6.22 -14.99 -4.33
CA THR A 104 7.48 -14.60 -4.94
C THR A 104 7.23 -13.97 -6.31
N HIS A 105 8.23 -13.26 -6.84
CA HIS A 105 8.20 -12.73 -8.21
C HIS A 105 9.14 -13.50 -9.13
N LEU A 106 9.49 -14.74 -8.77
CA LEU A 106 10.43 -15.55 -9.54
C LEU A 106 9.81 -16.06 -10.84
N GLY A 107 8.48 -16.25 -10.87
CA GLY A 107 7.73 -16.65 -12.05
C GLY A 107 7.95 -18.09 -12.53
N LEU A 108 8.86 -18.83 -11.90
CA LEU A 108 9.14 -20.24 -12.21
C LEU A 108 8.04 -21.18 -11.69
N GLU A 109 7.39 -20.81 -10.59
CA GLU A 109 6.33 -21.58 -9.92
C GLU A 109 5.09 -21.83 -10.82
N TYR A 110 4.88 -21.01 -11.87
CA TYR A 110 3.78 -21.18 -12.83
C TYR A 110 4.03 -22.30 -13.85
N TYR A 111 5.29 -22.64 -14.11
CA TYR A 111 5.69 -23.56 -15.19
C TYR A 111 6.11 -24.93 -14.68
N GLU A 112 6.40 -25.08 -13.38
CA GLU A 112 6.78 -26.36 -12.77
C GLU A 112 5.57 -27.28 -12.48
N ALA A 113 4.34 -26.80 -12.67
CA ALA A 113 3.12 -27.58 -12.46
C ALA A 113 2.70 -28.45 -13.68
N GLU A 114 3.51 -28.49 -14.75
CA GLU A 114 3.22 -29.24 -16.00
C GLU A 114 4.14 -30.46 -16.27
N GLU A 115 4.82 -31.01 -15.26
CA GLU A 115 5.52 -32.32 -15.35
C GLU A 115 4.92 -33.37 -14.39
#